data_AF-A0A916UJL3-F1
#
_entry.id   AF-A0A916UJL3-F1
#
_cell.length_a   1.000
_cell.length_b   1.000
_cell.length_c   1.000
_cell.angle_alpha   90.00
_cell.angle_beta   90.00
_cell.angle_gamma   90.00
#
_symmetry.space_group_name_H-M   'P 1'
#
loop_
_entity.id
_entity.type
_entity.pdbx_description
1 polymer ?
#
loop_
_entity_poly.entity_id
_entity_poly.type
_entity_poly.pdbx_seq_one_letter_code
_entity_poly.pdbx_strand_id
1 'polypeptide(L)'
;MSGREFSELEQKRRDAAVSRTRLAEEIGGELGTPAKVYRIERSVVGGRTSDAERRLYEAALNRLIRTDGDNPPVDPDVGRPVSLGEDFDRADAEAMLAIIRAGVGVRERHGPSAAMHMARESLWDVWERPRLPRPLLTSKYPMSYPWSPAARDLWEENEGRRPPGGWGLILEHMTPRRLLLLELFENASQLTPETLRDLLFAKLAGAVVTKEDDRILSGAGFGASLPVGTLSGDNWARYRAAGFDPMAFEPLPIDPIDG
;
A
#
# COMPACT_ATOMS: atom_id res chain seq x y z
N MET A 1 -3.03 -36.23 -9.06
CA MET A 1 -2.55 -35.46 -10.24
C MET A 1 -1.85 -36.43 -11.17
N SER A 2 -2.29 -36.52 -12.41
CA SER A 2 -1.65 -37.37 -13.42
C SER A 2 -0.44 -36.66 -14.04
N GLY A 3 0.52 -37.40 -14.59
CA GLY A 3 1.72 -36.81 -15.23
C GLY A 3 1.41 -35.83 -16.38
N ARG A 4 0.20 -35.89 -16.94
CA ARG A 4 -0.27 -34.99 -18.01
C ARG A 4 -0.67 -33.61 -17.49
N GLU A 5 -1.31 -33.55 -16.31
CA GLU A 5 -1.70 -32.28 -15.66
C GLU A 5 -0.50 -31.49 -15.16
N PHE A 6 0.58 -32.18 -14.76
CA PHE A 6 1.82 -31.54 -14.35
C PHE A 6 2.53 -30.88 -15.53
N SER A 7 2.58 -31.57 -16.67
CA SER A 7 3.20 -31.07 -17.91
C SER A 7 2.49 -29.83 -18.46
N GLU A 8 1.15 -29.79 -18.43
CA GLU A 8 0.38 -28.61 -18.86
C GLU A 8 0.56 -27.41 -17.92
N LEU A 9 0.70 -27.65 -16.61
CA LEU A 9 0.92 -26.60 -15.63
C LEU A 9 2.33 -26.01 -15.76
N GLU A 10 3.34 -26.83 -16.05
CA GLU A 10 4.70 -26.38 -16.33
C GLU A 10 4.80 -25.61 -17.64
N GLN A 11 4.12 -26.05 -18.70
CA GLN A 11 4.07 -25.32 -19.96
C GLN A 11 3.45 -23.93 -19.78
N LYS A 12 2.31 -23.85 -19.10
CA LYS A 12 1.67 -22.56 -18.76
C LYS A 12 2.57 -21.65 -17.91
N ARG A 13 3.39 -22.23 -17.02
CA ARG A 13 4.37 -21.47 -16.21
C ARG A 13 5.50 -20.92 -17.06
N ARG A 14 6.02 -21.71 -18.02
CA ARG A 14 7.05 -21.25 -18.97
C ARG A 14 6.52 -20.14 -19.87
N ASP A 15 5.34 -20.30 -20.45
CA ASP A 15 4.74 -19.30 -21.34
C ASP A 15 4.48 -17.97 -20.59
N ALA A 16 4.01 -18.05 -19.34
CA ALA A 16 3.82 -16.88 -18.48
C ALA A 16 5.14 -16.20 -18.07
N ALA A 17 6.23 -16.96 -17.90
CA ALA A 17 7.55 -16.41 -17.60
C ALA A 17 8.13 -15.67 -18.82
N VAL A 18 8.02 -16.25 -20.02
CA VAL A 18 8.45 -15.62 -21.28
C VAL A 18 7.68 -14.33 -21.56
N SER A 19 6.36 -14.32 -21.33
CA SER A 19 5.54 -13.11 -21.49
C SER A 19 5.92 -11.98 -20.54
N ARG A 20 6.44 -12.29 -19.34
CA ARG A 20 6.80 -11.29 -18.32
C ARG A 20 8.21 -10.73 -18.48
N THR A 21 9.16 -11.56 -18.92
CA THR A 21 10.50 -11.08 -19.30
C THR A 21 10.40 -10.10 -20.46
N ARG A 22 9.56 -10.42 -21.46
CA ARG A 22 9.28 -9.52 -22.58
C ARG A 22 8.66 -8.19 -22.14
N LEU A 23 7.71 -8.23 -21.20
CA LEU A 23 7.10 -7.02 -20.65
C LEU A 23 8.13 -6.13 -19.91
N ALA A 24 9.06 -6.74 -19.16
CA ALA A 24 10.11 -5.99 -18.49
C ALA A 24 11.09 -5.35 -19.49
N GLU A 25 11.46 -6.07 -20.56
CA GLU A 25 12.30 -5.53 -21.64
C GLU A 25 11.61 -4.38 -22.40
N GLU A 26 10.32 -4.50 -22.68
CA GLU A 26 9.52 -3.46 -23.35
C GLU A 26 9.37 -2.22 -22.45
N ILE A 27 9.08 -2.38 -21.16
CA ILE A 27 9.05 -1.27 -20.19
C ILE A 27 10.43 -0.61 -20.08
N GLY A 28 11.51 -1.40 -20.04
CA GLY A 28 12.87 -0.85 -20.01
C GLY A 28 13.23 -0.07 -21.29
N GLY A 29 12.79 -0.55 -22.45
CA GLY A 29 12.93 0.17 -23.72
C GLY A 29 12.20 1.51 -23.73
N GLU A 30 10.96 1.56 -23.22
CA GLU A 30 10.16 2.79 -23.14
C GLU A 30 10.70 3.80 -22.13
N LEU A 31 11.32 3.32 -21.06
CA LEU A 31 11.95 4.15 -20.02
C LEU A 31 13.43 4.47 -20.33
N GLY A 32 13.97 4.05 -21.49
CA GLY A 32 15.37 4.28 -21.88
C GLY A 32 16.41 3.62 -20.97
N THR A 33 16.02 2.64 -20.16
CA THR A 33 16.89 1.97 -19.17
C THR A 33 16.59 0.46 -19.08
N PRO A 34 17.58 -0.44 -19.06
CA PRO A 34 17.31 -1.87 -19.04
C PRO A 34 16.69 -2.33 -17.71
N ALA A 35 15.44 -2.79 -17.72
CA ALA A 35 14.77 -3.34 -16.54
C ALA A 35 15.04 -4.86 -16.39
N LYS A 36 15.21 -5.33 -15.14
CA LYS A 36 15.41 -6.76 -14.80
C LYS A 36 14.35 -7.22 -13.80
N VAL A 37 13.76 -8.40 -14.03
CA VAL A 37 12.74 -9.02 -13.16
C VAL A 37 13.45 -9.73 -12.00
N TYR A 38 13.22 -9.31 -10.75
CA TYR A 38 13.93 -9.88 -9.59
C TYR A 38 13.13 -10.88 -8.73
N ARG A 39 11.78 -10.88 -8.70
CA ARG A 39 10.96 -11.95 -8.03
C ARG A 39 9.46 -11.72 -8.21
N ILE A 40 8.63 -12.78 -8.26
CA ILE A 40 7.16 -12.65 -8.26
C ILE A 40 6.50 -13.77 -7.42
N GLU A 41 5.64 -13.38 -6.47
CA GLU A 41 4.62 -14.24 -5.82
C GLU A 41 3.21 -13.77 -6.20
N ARG A 42 2.23 -14.69 -6.27
CA ARG A 42 0.90 -14.48 -6.87
C ARG A 42 -0.20 -14.62 -5.81
N SER A 43 -1.25 -13.79 -5.88
CA SER A 43 -2.56 -14.06 -5.25
C SER A 43 -3.71 -13.60 -6.18
N VAL A 44 -4.81 -14.36 -6.22
CA VAL A 44 -5.95 -14.20 -7.16
C VAL A 44 -7.30 -14.02 -6.43
N VAL A 45 -7.99 -12.93 -6.80
CA VAL A 45 -9.42 -12.56 -7.04
C VAL A 45 -10.64 -13.44 -6.61
N GLY A 46 -11.69 -12.79 -6.05
CA GLY A 46 -13.12 -12.94 -6.47
C GLY A 46 -14.25 -12.75 -5.43
N GLY A 47 -15.35 -12.05 -5.79
CA GLY A 47 -16.67 -12.12 -5.13
C GLY A 47 -17.60 -10.90 -5.28
N ARG A 48 -18.79 -11.04 -5.89
CA ARG A 48 -19.88 -10.03 -5.98
C ARG A 48 -20.77 -10.09 -4.73
N THR A 49 -21.20 -8.93 -4.21
CA THR A 49 -22.08 -8.86 -3.04
C THR A 49 -23.57 -8.99 -3.39
N SER A 50 -24.33 -9.69 -2.54
CA SER A 50 -25.73 -10.10 -2.70
C SER A 50 -26.71 -9.15 -1.97
N ASP A 51 -28.00 -9.20 -2.30
CA ASP A 51 -29.06 -8.34 -1.70
C ASP A 51 -29.19 -8.47 -0.16
N ALA A 52 -28.66 -9.54 0.44
CA ALA A 52 -28.55 -9.69 1.88
C ALA A 52 -27.51 -8.73 2.50
N GLU A 53 -26.40 -8.48 1.79
CA GLU A 53 -25.38 -7.51 2.19
C GLU A 53 -25.91 -6.08 2.05
N ARG A 54 -26.79 -5.79 1.08
CA ARG A 54 -27.45 -4.48 0.93
C ARG A 54 -28.36 -4.13 2.12
N ARG A 55 -29.12 -5.10 2.65
CA ARG A 55 -29.98 -4.88 3.83
C ARG A 55 -29.18 -4.75 5.13
N LEU A 56 -28.07 -5.49 5.25
CA LEU A 56 -27.09 -5.27 6.32
C LEU A 56 -26.43 -3.89 6.20
N TYR A 57 -26.21 -3.41 4.98
CA TYR A 57 -25.73 -2.06 4.67
C TYR A 57 -26.67 -0.97 5.18
N GLU A 58 -27.97 -1.07 4.87
CA GLU A 58 -28.98 -0.07 5.27
C GLU A 58 -29.23 -0.08 6.79
N ALA A 59 -29.11 -1.24 7.44
CA ALA A 59 -29.18 -1.34 8.90
C ALA A 59 -27.94 -0.75 9.60
N ALA A 60 -26.74 -0.91 9.01
CA ALA A 60 -25.51 -0.31 9.50
C ALA A 60 -25.50 1.22 9.30
N LEU A 61 -26.01 1.72 8.17
CA LEU A 61 -26.13 3.14 7.86
C LEU A 61 -26.98 3.89 8.92
N ASN A 62 -28.08 3.27 9.37
CA ASN A 62 -28.95 3.86 10.38
C ASN A 62 -28.39 3.80 11.82
N ARG A 63 -27.40 2.94 12.08
CA ARG A 63 -26.67 2.93 13.37
C ARG A 63 -25.57 3.98 13.42
N LEU A 64 -24.95 4.32 12.29
CA LEU A 64 -23.82 5.26 12.23
C LEU A 64 -24.21 6.73 12.47
N ILE A 65 -25.48 7.11 12.23
CA ILE A 65 -25.97 8.49 12.43
C ILE A 65 -26.04 8.89 13.93
N ARG A 66 -25.72 7.98 14.88
CA ARG A 66 -25.89 8.21 16.32
C ARG A 66 -24.61 8.29 17.15
N THR A 67 -23.41 8.27 16.57
CA THR A 67 -22.16 8.33 17.36
C THR A 67 -21.14 9.31 16.78
N ASP A 68 -21.56 10.55 16.54
CA ASP A 68 -20.62 11.68 16.47
C ASP A 68 -20.59 12.32 17.86
N GLY A 69 -19.56 12.03 18.65
CA GLY A 69 -19.46 12.57 20.01
C GLY A 69 -18.09 12.48 20.70
N ASP A 70 -17.43 11.33 20.70
CA ASP A 70 -16.47 11.07 21.81
C ASP A 70 -15.07 10.57 21.44
N ASN A 71 -14.64 10.60 20.17
CA ASN A 71 -13.24 10.27 19.86
C ASN A 71 -12.41 11.53 19.58
N PRO A 72 -11.33 11.79 20.35
CA PRO A 72 -10.43 12.90 20.08
C PRO A 72 -9.76 12.73 18.71
N PRO A 73 -9.42 13.83 18.02
CA PRO A 73 -8.73 13.74 16.74
C PRO A 73 -7.33 13.15 16.95
N VAL A 74 -7.06 12.00 16.33
CA VAL A 74 -5.70 11.48 16.16
C VAL A 74 -4.93 12.47 15.29
N ASP A 75 -3.66 12.73 15.61
CA ASP A 75 -2.80 13.63 14.85
C ASP A 75 -2.85 13.29 13.34
N PRO A 76 -3.30 14.24 12.48
CA PRO A 76 -3.47 14.01 11.06
C PRO A 76 -2.14 13.78 10.31
N ASP A 77 -1.00 14.05 10.93
CA ASP A 77 0.34 13.92 10.35
C ASP A 77 1.05 12.61 10.67
N VAL A 78 0.41 11.73 11.45
CA VAL A 78 0.97 10.44 11.83
C VAL A 78 1.19 9.55 10.61
N GLY A 79 2.37 8.94 10.54
CA GLY A 79 2.71 7.95 9.51
C GLY A 79 2.98 8.54 8.12
N ARG A 80 3.15 9.87 8.00
CA ARG A 80 3.39 10.54 6.72
C ARG A 80 4.85 10.43 6.25
N PRO A 81 5.09 10.41 4.92
CA PRO A 81 6.43 10.50 4.35
C PRO A 81 7.06 11.86 4.66
N VAL A 82 8.38 11.89 4.85
CA VAL A 82 9.13 13.14 5.01
C VAL A 82 9.52 13.75 3.67
N SER A 83 9.56 15.08 3.59
CA SER A 83 10.11 15.77 2.41
C SER A 83 11.63 15.57 2.33
N LEU A 84 12.14 15.43 1.10
CA LEU A 84 13.60 15.44 0.82
C LEU A 84 14.12 16.82 0.40
N GLY A 85 13.27 17.85 0.48
CA GLY A 85 13.49 19.15 -0.12
C GLY A 85 12.75 19.29 -1.43
N GLU A 86 12.31 20.51 -1.72
CA GLU A 86 11.40 20.82 -2.82
C GLU A 86 11.90 20.32 -4.19
N ASP A 87 13.20 20.47 -4.47
CA ASP A 87 13.77 20.04 -5.75
C ASP A 87 13.76 18.52 -5.94
N PHE A 88 14.09 17.76 -4.89
CA PHE A 88 14.04 16.30 -4.92
C PHE A 88 12.59 15.80 -4.98
N ASP A 89 11.68 16.41 -4.22
CA ASP A 89 10.26 16.07 -4.25
C ASP A 89 9.63 16.34 -5.63
N ARG A 90 9.99 17.45 -6.27
CA ARG A 90 9.52 17.75 -7.63
C ARG A 90 10.10 16.77 -8.65
N ALA A 91 11.39 16.48 -8.59
CA ALA A 91 12.05 15.56 -9.53
C ALA A 91 11.51 14.13 -9.43
N ASP A 92 11.30 13.62 -8.21
CA ASP A 92 10.71 12.29 -8.01
C ASP A 92 9.25 12.24 -8.47
N ALA A 93 8.49 13.32 -8.27
CA ALA A 93 7.11 13.42 -8.76
C ALA A 93 7.07 13.45 -10.29
N GLU A 94 7.99 14.17 -10.93
CA GLU A 94 8.13 14.17 -12.39
C GLU A 94 8.43 12.76 -12.93
N ALA A 95 9.37 12.05 -12.31
CA ALA A 95 9.68 10.67 -12.67
C ALA A 95 8.48 9.74 -12.49
N MET A 96 7.75 9.87 -11.36
CA MET A 96 6.52 9.10 -11.12
C MET A 96 5.43 9.42 -12.14
N LEU A 97 5.25 10.70 -12.50
CA LEU A 97 4.26 11.11 -13.49
C LEU A 97 4.56 10.53 -14.87
N ALA A 98 5.83 10.50 -15.28
CA ALA A 98 6.26 9.85 -16.52
C ALA A 98 5.89 8.36 -16.53
N ILE A 99 6.13 7.65 -15.42
CA ILE A 99 5.80 6.23 -15.27
C ILE A 99 4.28 6.01 -15.32
N ILE A 100 3.48 6.83 -14.64
CA ILE A 100 2.02 6.72 -14.66
C ILE A 100 1.49 6.94 -16.09
N ARG A 101 2.00 7.96 -16.81
CA ARG A 101 1.60 8.23 -18.19
C ARG A 101 1.98 7.09 -19.15
N ALA A 102 3.19 6.55 -19.06
CA ALA A 102 3.59 5.37 -19.81
C ALA A 102 2.71 4.15 -19.46
N GLY A 103 2.34 4.02 -18.19
CA GLY A 103 1.48 2.96 -17.69
C GLY A 103 0.08 2.95 -18.28
N VAL A 104 -0.42 4.09 -18.80
CA VAL A 104 -1.69 4.13 -19.56
C VAL A 104 -1.60 3.24 -20.81
N GLY A 105 -0.52 3.38 -21.59
CA GLY A 105 -0.29 2.53 -22.78
C GLY A 105 -0.01 1.07 -22.42
N VAL A 106 0.66 0.80 -21.29
CA VAL A 106 0.83 -0.57 -20.77
C VAL A 106 -0.50 -1.19 -20.40
N ARG A 107 -1.40 -0.42 -19.77
CA ARG A 107 -2.73 -0.87 -19.37
C ARG A 107 -3.58 -1.29 -20.57
N GLU A 108 -3.47 -0.58 -21.68
CA GLU A 108 -4.15 -0.92 -22.93
C GLU A 108 -3.61 -2.20 -23.58
N ARG A 109 -2.28 -2.34 -23.65
CA ARG A 109 -1.62 -3.48 -24.33
C ARG A 109 -1.60 -4.77 -23.51
N HIS A 110 -1.36 -4.67 -22.20
CA HIS A 110 -1.08 -5.81 -21.32
C HIS A 110 -2.08 -5.95 -20.16
N GLY A 111 -3.07 -5.06 -20.09
CA GLY A 111 -4.13 -5.07 -19.10
C GLY A 111 -3.80 -4.32 -17.81
N PRO A 112 -4.83 -4.07 -16.97
CA PRO A 112 -4.72 -3.21 -15.79
C PRO A 112 -3.78 -3.75 -14.71
N SER A 113 -3.65 -5.08 -14.58
CA SER A 113 -2.77 -5.68 -13.57
C SER A 113 -1.29 -5.41 -13.84
N ALA A 114 -0.87 -5.37 -15.10
CA ALA A 114 0.52 -5.09 -15.48
C ALA A 114 0.91 -3.65 -15.14
N ALA A 115 0.09 -2.68 -15.56
CA ALA A 115 0.30 -1.27 -15.26
C ALA A 115 0.27 -0.98 -13.74
N MET A 116 -0.67 -1.62 -13.02
CA MET A 116 -0.77 -1.48 -11.57
C MET A 116 0.46 -2.04 -10.84
N HIS A 117 0.99 -3.18 -11.28
CA HIS A 117 2.22 -3.73 -10.71
C HIS A 117 3.40 -2.78 -10.90
N MET A 118 3.62 -2.30 -12.13
CA MET A 118 4.67 -1.33 -12.45
C MET A 118 4.56 -0.08 -11.56
N ALA A 119 3.40 0.57 -11.56
CA ALA A 119 3.19 1.80 -10.78
C ALA A 119 3.39 1.59 -9.28
N ARG A 120 3.02 0.41 -8.75
CA ARG A 120 3.21 0.08 -7.33
C ARG A 120 4.67 -0.04 -6.93
N GLU A 121 5.48 -0.72 -7.73
CA GLU A 121 6.91 -0.87 -7.45
C GLU A 121 7.62 0.48 -7.60
N SER A 122 7.29 1.25 -8.65
CA SER A 122 7.84 2.59 -8.84
C SER A 122 7.48 3.54 -7.70
N LEU A 123 6.22 3.53 -7.24
CA LEU A 123 5.80 4.34 -6.09
C LEU A 123 6.65 4.02 -4.85
N TRP A 124 6.94 2.74 -4.61
CA TRP A 124 7.78 2.34 -3.49
C TRP A 124 9.23 2.83 -3.65
N ASP A 125 9.84 2.56 -4.80
CA ASP A 125 11.29 2.79 -4.99
C ASP A 125 11.65 4.25 -5.23
N VAL A 126 10.81 5.00 -5.97
CA VAL A 126 11.04 6.41 -6.33
C VAL A 126 10.54 7.34 -5.24
N TRP A 127 9.35 7.08 -4.68
CA TRP A 127 8.70 8.01 -3.76
C TRP A 127 8.82 7.62 -2.29
N GLU A 128 8.29 6.46 -1.92
CA GLU A 128 8.02 6.10 -0.52
C GLU A 128 9.31 5.77 0.25
N ARG A 129 10.13 4.87 -0.28
CA ARG A 129 11.31 4.34 0.43
C ARG A 129 12.32 5.44 0.81
N PRO A 130 12.67 6.39 -0.08
CA PRO A 130 13.56 7.50 0.29
C PRO A 130 13.01 8.40 1.40
N ARG A 131 11.67 8.48 1.52
CA ARG A 131 10.93 9.36 2.41
C ARG A 131 10.46 8.70 3.71
N LEU A 132 10.95 7.50 4.00
CA LEU A 132 10.70 6.85 5.28
C LEU A 132 11.53 7.54 6.39
N PRO A 133 10.90 8.07 7.45
CA PRO A 133 11.63 8.73 8.53
C PRO A 133 12.53 7.74 9.25
N ARG A 134 13.71 8.21 9.65
CA ARG A 134 14.70 7.41 10.38
C ARG A 134 14.47 7.54 11.90
N PRO A 135 14.84 6.53 12.70
CA PRO A 135 15.44 5.24 12.31
C PRO A 135 14.43 4.22 11.73
N LEU A 136 14.94 3.23 10.98
CA LEU A 136 14.14 2.13 10.43
C LEU A 136 14.50 0.79 11.10
N LEU A 137 13.49 0.02 11.50
CA LEU A 137 13.67 -1.40 11.78
C LEU A 137 13.80 -2.18 10.47
N THR A 138 14.90 -2.94 10.33
CA THR A 138 15.19 -3.80 9.17
C THR A 138 14.99 -3.11 7.81
N SER A 139 15.43 -1.86 7.71
CA SER A 139 15.40 -0.99 6.51
C SER A 139 14.04 -0.65 5.91
N LYS A 140 12.92 -1.07 6.51
CA LYS A 140 11.57 -0.89 5.95
C LYS A 140 10.56 -0.23 6.89
N TYR A 141 10.68 -0.43 8.20
CA TYR A 141 9.64 -0.02 9.15
C TYR A 141 10.10 1.18 9.97
N PRO A 142 9.57 2.39 9.73
CA PRO A 142 9.93 3.56 10.52
C PRO A 142 9.52 3.38 11.98
N MET A 143 10.43 3.67 12.90
CA MET A 143 10.13 3.57 14.32
C MET A 143 9.20 4.70 14.79
N SER A 144 9.21 5.84 14.10
CA SER A 144 8.33 6.99 14.37
C SER A 144 6.92 6.87 13.78
N TYR A 145 6.67 5.88 12.92
CA TYR A 145 5.32 5.61 12.42
C TYR A 145 4.44 5.02 13.52
N PRO A 146 3.11 5.00 13.39
CA PRO A 146 2.24 4.32 14.32
C PRO A 146 2.39 2.80 14.17
N TRP A 147 2.63 2.09 15.26
CA TRP A 147 2.66 0.62 15.30
C TRP A 147 1.40 0.12 16.00
N SER A 148 0.78 -0.93 15.46
CA SER A 148 -0.31 -1.60 16.17
C SER A 148 0.19 -2.19 17.49
N PRO A 149 -0.68 -2.34 18.51
CA PRO A 149 -0.30 -2.99 19.76
C PRO A 149 0.40 -4.34 19.55
N ALA A 150 -0.15 -5.21 18.70
CA ALA A 150 0.44 -6.51 18.39
C ALA A 150 1.81 -6.41 17.70
N ALA A 151 2.04 -5.39 16.86
CA ALA A 151 3.34 -5.17 16.23
C ALA A 151 4.39 -4.70 17.23
N ARG A 152 3.98 -3.89 18.22
CA ARG A 152 4.84 -3.46 19.32
C ARG A 152 5.17 -4.62 20.26
N ASP A 153 4.16 -5.38 20.70
CA ASP A 153 4.35 -6.55 21.55
C ASP A 153 5.38 -7.51 20.92
N LEU A 154 5.27 -7.76 19.62
CA LEU A 154 6.22 -8.62 18.91
C LEU A 154 7.65 -8.04 18.92
N TRP A 155 7.81 -6.73 18.82
CA TRP A 155 9.11 -6.07 18.93
C TRP A 155 9.68 -6.17 20.36
N GLU A 156 8.85 -5.92 21.37
CA GLU A 156 9.22 -5.98 22.79
C GLU A 156 9.61 -7.41 23.21
N GLU A 157 8.80 -8.42 22.86
CA GLU A 157 9.05 -9.84 23.14
C GLU A 157 10.36 -10.37 22.54
N ASN A 158 10.83 -9.75 21.46
CA ASN A 158 12.08 -10.13 20.80
C ASN A 158 13.25 -9.19 21.13
N GLU A 159 13.11 -8.30 22.11
CA GLU A 159 14.14 -7.34 22.54
C GLU A 159 14.68 -6.52 21.35
N GLY A 160 13.80 -6.15 20.41
CA GLY A 160 14.16 -5.45 19.17
C GLY A 160 15.00 -6.25 18.16
N ARG A 161 15.22 -7.54 18.39
CA ARG A 161 15.95 -8.44 17.49
C ARG A 161 15.01 -9.17 16.56
N ARG A 162 15.46 -9.44 15.34
CA ARG A 162 14.63 -10.14 14.35
C ARG A 162 14.34 -11.59 14.80
N PRO A 163 13.07 -12.00 14.94
CA PRO A 163 12.72 -13.37 15.30
C PRO A 163 13.11 -14.39 14.21
N PRO A 164 13.33 -15.68 14.56
CA PRO A 164 13.38 -16.76 13.60
C PRO A 164 12.10 -16.81 12.74
N GLY A 165 12.25 -16.83 11.41
CA GLY A 165 11.11 -16.71 10.47
C GLY A 165 10.78 -15.26 10.07
N GLY A 166 11.41 -14.27 10.72
CA GLY A 166 11.25 -12.85 10.42
C GLY A 166 10.07 -12.21 11.12
N TRP A 167 10.05 -10.87 11.08
CA TRP A 167 9.14 -10.04 11.87
C TRP A 167 7.64 -10.27 11.62
N GLY A 168 7.22 -10.85 10.50
CA GLY A 168 5.78 -10.94 10.21
C GLY A 168 5.05 -9.59 10.17
N LEU A 169 5.80 -8.48 10.04
CA LEU A 169 5.29 -7.12 9.97
C LEU A 169 4.98 -6.71 8.53
N ILE A 170 4.08 -5.74 8.41
CA ILE A 170 3.67 -5.09 7.18
C ILE A 170 3.70 -3.58 7.43
N LEU A 171 4.30 -2.84 6.50
CA LEU A 171 4.08 -1.40 6.39
C LEU A 171 2.82 -1.23 5.55
N GLU A 172 1.70 -1.00 6.23
CA GLU A 172 0.36 -0.91 5.66
C GLU A 172 0.04 0.53 5.32
N HIS A 173 -0.59 0.74 4.17
CA HIS A 173 -1.01 2.05 3.70
C HIS A 173 -2.41 2.37 4.20
N MET A 174 -2.53 3.36 5.09
CA MET A 174 -3.81 3.75 5.70
C MET A 174 -4.90 4.04 4.67
N THR A 175 -4.55 4.76 3.58
CA THR A 175 -5.34 4.75 2.35
C THR A 175 -4.81 3.64 1.43
N PRO A 176 -5.64 2.66 1.00
CA PRO A 176 -5.16 1.55 0.19
C PRO A 176 -4.45 2.05 -1.05
N ARG A 177 -3.18 1.67 -1.23
CA ARG A 177 -2.34 2.11 -2.35
C ARG A 177 -3.00 1.90 -3.72
N ARG A 178 -3.77 0.82 -3.87
CA ARG A 178 -4.53 0.55 -5.10
C ARG A 178 -5.49 1.68 -5.46
N LEU A 179 -6.16 2.29 -4.49
CA LEU A 179 -7.10 3.39 -4.73
C LEU A 179 -6.36 4.64 -5.20
N LEU A 180 -5.25 4.98 -4.55
CA LEU A 180 -4.37 6.06 -5.00
C LEU A 180 -3.92 5.83 -6.45
N LEU A 181 -3.39 4.65 -6.76
CA LEU A 181 -2.89 4.36 -8.11
C LEU A 181 -3.99 4.40 -9.17
N LEU A 182 -5.22 3.97 -8.84
CA LEU A 182 -6.36 4.11 -9.75
C LEU A 182 -6.67 5.58 -10.03
N GLU A 183 -6.72 6.42 -8.98
CA GLU A 183 -6.90 7.87 -9.11
C GLU A 183 -5.79 8.52 -9.96
N LEU A 184 -4.54 8.09 -9.78
CA LEU A 184 -3.42 8.56 -10.61
C LEU A 184 -3.59 8.20 -12.09
N PHE A 185 -4.00 6.97 -12.39
CA PHE A 185 -4.22 6.55 -13.77
C PHE A 185 -5.42 7.24 -14.41
N GLU A 186 -6.51 7.44 -13.66
CA GLU A 186 -7.71 8.12 -14.15
C GLU A 186 -7.45 9.60 -14.49
N ASN A 187 -6.54 10.24 -13.75
CA ASN A 187 -6.21 11.66 -13.92
C ASN A 187 -4.85 11.93 -14.58
N ALA A 188 -4.22 10.90 -15.17
CA ALA A 188 -2.83 10.96 -15.66
C ALA A 188 -2.54 12.12 -16.64
N SER A 189 -3.52 12.51 -17.45
CA SER A 189 -3.41 13.62 -18.41
C SER A 189 -3.53 15.01 -17.78
N GLN A 190 -4.11 15.11 -16.60
CA GLN A 190 -4.37 16.37 -15.89
C GLN A 190 -3.32 16.64 -14.79
N LEU A 191 -2.62 15.61 -14.34
CA LEU A 191 -1.58 15.74 -13.32
C LEU A 191 -0.36 16.51 -13.84
N THR A 192 0.17 17.37 -12.98
CA THR A 192 1.49 18.00 -13.07
C THR A 192 2.40 17.40 -11.99
N PRO A 193 3.74 17.57 -12.05
CA PRO A 193 4.62 17.13 -10.98
C PRO A 193 4.23 17.70 -9.60
N GLU A 194 3.83 18.96 -9.54
CA GLU A 194 3.46 19.65 -8.29
C GLU A 194 2.17 19.08 -7.70
N THR A 195 1.13 18.94 -8.53
CA THR A 195 -0.15 18.38 -8.09
C THR A 195 -0.03 16.90 -7.72
N LEU A 196 0.84 16.14 -8.40
CA LEU A 196 1.16 14.77 -8.00
C LEU A 196 1.90 14.73 -6.67
N ARG A 197 2.94 15.54 -6.48
CA ARG A 197 3.66 15.67 -5.19
C ARG A 197 2.69 15.93 -4.05
N ASP A 198 1.84 16.95 -4.20
CA ASP A 198 0.90 17.35 -3.15
C ASP A 198 -0.10 16.23 -2.86
N LEU A 199 -0.58 15.54 -3.89
CA LEU A 199 -1.46 14.38 -3.74
C LEU A 199 -0.80 13.22 -2.99
N LEU A 200 0.47 12.92 -3.30
CA LEU A 200 1.23 11.86 -2.65
C LEU A 200 1.47 12.18 -1.17
N PHE A 201 1.86 13.41 -0.81
CA PHE A 201 1.99 13.82 0.59
C PHE A 201 0.65 13.82 1.32
N ALA A 202 -0.43 14.21 0.65
CA ALA A 202 -1.76 14.25 1.24
C ALA A 202 -2.31 12.84 1.55
N LYS A 203 -2.12 11.88 0.63
CA LYS A 203 -2.76 10.55 0.67
C LYS A 203 -1.89 9.42 1.21
N LEU A 204 -0.57 9.56 1.18
CA LEU A 204 0.33 8.56 1.73
C LEU A 204 0.47 8.76 3.23
N ALA A 205 -0.08 7.82 3.98
CA ALA A 205 0.21 7.61 5.38
C ALA A 205 0.30 6.09 5.62
N GLY A 206 1.18 5.68 6.52
CA GLY A 206 1.40 4.28 6.82
C GLY A 206 1.37 3.96 8.30
N ALA A 207 0.98 2.73 8.61
CA ALA A 207 1.13 2.13 9.93
C ALA A 207 1.94 0.84 9.82
N VAL A 208 2.66 0.49 10.87
CA VAL A 208 3.33 -0.81 10.99
C VAL A 208 2.41 -1.75 11.75
N VAL A 209 2.02 -2.82 11.07
CA VAL A 209 1.05 -3.78 11.59
C VAL A 209 1.58 -5.19 11.44
N THR A 210 0.99 -6.15 12.14
CA THR A 210 1.30 -7.57 11.93
C THR A 210 0.57 -8.11 10.70
N LYS A 211 1.01 -9.27 10.20
CA LYS A 211 0.26 -10.06 9.21
C LYS A 211 -1.14 -10.46 9.71
N GLU A 212 -1.33 -10.58 11.02
CA GLU A 212 -2.65 -10.87 11.60
C GLU A 212 -3.57 -9.66 11.47
N ASP A 213 -3.07 -8.47 11.82
CA ASP A 213 -3.82 -7.22 11.69
C ASP A 213 -4.27 -6.98 10.24
N ASP A 214 -3.38 -7.19 9.26
CA ASP A 214 -3.72 -7.10 7.84
C ASP A 214 -4.80 -8.12 7.41
N ARG A 215 -4.77 -9.33 8.00
CA ARG A 215 -5.81 -10.34 7.77
C ARG A 215 -7.15 -9.91 8.37
N ILE A 216 -7.15 -9.32 9.58
CA ILE A 216 -8.35 -8.78 10.22
C ILE A 216 -8.94 -7.66 9.36
N LEU A 217 -8.11 -6.69 8.94
CA LEU A 217 -8.50 -5.59 8.07
C LEU A 217 -9.07 -6.07 6.74
N SER A 218 -8.41 -7.06 6.12
CA SER A 218 -8.86 -7.69 4.88
C SER A 218 -10.15 -8.49 5.06
N GLY A 219 -10.27 -9.25 6.14
CA GLY A 219 -11.45 -10.04 6.49
C GLY A 219 -12.68 -9.18 6.79
N ALA A 220 -12.48 -7.96 7.30
CA ALA A 220 -13.52 -6.96 7.46
C ALA A 220 -13.95 -6.28 6.14
N GLY A 221 -13.33 -6.63 5.00
CA GLY A 221 -13.64 -6.06 3.69
C GLY A 221 -12.94 -4.74 3.41
N PHE A 222 -11.91 -4.38 4.19
CA PHE A 222 -11.19 -3.11 4.07
C PHE A 222 -9.75 -3.28 3.60
N GLY A 223 -9.33 -4.45 3.12
CA GLY A 223 -7.97 -4.66 2.59
C GLY A 223 -7.66 -3.83 1.34
N ALA A 224 -8.68 -3.46 0.54
CA ALA A 224 -8.49 -2.71 -0.70
C ALA A 224 -9.58 -1.65 -0.96
N SER A 225 -10.32 -1.26 0.08
CA SER A 225 -11.49 -0.37 0.01
C SER A 225 -11.58 0.49 1.27
N LEU A 226 -12.21 1.66 1.13
CA LEU A 226 -12.57 2.53 2.24
C LEU A 226 -14.00 2.24 2.70
N PRO A 227 -14.33 2.45 3.98
CA PRO A 227 -15.71 2.51 4.44
C PRO A 227 -16.52 3.57 3.67
N VAL A 228 -17.81 3.33 3.46
CA VAL A 228 -18.68 4.36 2.85
C VAL A 228 -18.83 5.55 3.78
N GLY A 229 -18.82 6.75 3.20
CA GLY A 229 -18.87 8.00 3.95
C GLY A 229 -17.54 8.43 4.56
N THR A 230 -16.44 7.71 4.27
CA THR A 230 -15.09 8.13 4.70
C THR A 230 -14.82 9.56 4.23
N LEU A 231 -14.52 10.43 5.19
CA LEU A 231 -14.14 11.81 4.91
C LEU A 231 -12.74 11.85 4.27
N SER A 232 -12.52 12.82 3.39
CA SER A 232 -11.19 13.04 2.81
C SER A 232 -10.18 13.33 3.92
N GLY A 233 -9.08 12.59 3.96
CA GLY A 233 -8.02 12.72 4.96
C GLY A 233 -8.21 11.88 6.24
N ASP A 234 -9.31 11.14 6.36
CA ASP A 234 -9.50 10.23 7.48
C ASP A 234 -8.72 8.91 7.29
N ASN A 235 -7.44 8.96 7.62
CA ASN A 235 -6.51 7.85 7.48
C ASN A 235 -6.88 6.62 8.34
N TRP A 236 -7.64 6.81 9.40
CA TRP A 236 -7.98 5.75 10.37
C TRP A 236 -9.34 5.11 10.12
N ALA A 237 -10.09 5.55 9.11
CA ALA A 237 -11.44 5.06 8.82
C ALA A 237 -11.51 3.53 8.71
N ARG A 238 -10.57 2.92 7.97
CA ARG A 238 -10.50 1.46 7.77
C ARG A 238 -10.24 0.70 9.06
N TYR A 239 -9.32 1.21 9.88
CA TYR A 239 -8.96 0.62 11.15
C TYR A 239 -10.15 0.63 12.12
N ARG A 240 -10.83 1.78 12.28
CA ARG A 240 -12.04 1.86 13.10
C ARG A 240 -13.14 0.94 12.60
N ALA A 241 -13.37 0.90 11.29
CA ALA A 241 -14.39 0.03 10.71
C ALA A 241 -14.07 -1.47 10.87
N ALA A 242 -12.78 -1.83 10.94
CA ALA A 242 -12.33 -3.19 11.24
C ALA A 242 -12.26 -3.51 12.75
N GLY A 243 -12.63 -2.56 13.62
CA GLY A 243 -12.68 -2.75 15.07
C GLY A 243 -11.36 -2.49 15.81
N PHE A 244 -10.37 -1.89 15.15
CA PHE A 244 -9.16 -1.40 15.83
C PHE A 244 -9.47 -0.10 16.58
N ASP A 245 -8.74 0.12 17.67
CA ASP A 245 -8.66 1.41 18.34
C ASP A 245 -7.44 2.19 17.79
N PRO A 246 -7.64 3.26 17.00
CA PRO A 246 -6.53 4.10 16.52
C PRO A 246 -5.71 4.74 17.63
N MET A 247 -6.29 4.98 18.81
CA MET A 247 -5.58 5.60 19.94
C MET A 247 -4.55 4.66 20.57
N ALA A 248 -4.68 3.35 20.33
CA ALA A 248 -3.72 2.35 20.79
C ALA A 248 -2.50 2.22 19.87
N PHE A 249 -2.51 2.88 18.71
CA PHE A 249 -1.38 2.87 17.80
C PHE A 249 -0.35 3.92 18.24
N GLU A 250 0.87 3.48 18.49
CA GLU A 250 1.94 4.33 19.02
C GLU A 250 3.26 4.02 18.30
N PRO A 251 4.17 5.00 18.18
CA PRO A 251 5.52 4.75 17.69
C PRO A 251 6.30 3.84 18.64
N LEU A 252 7.35 3.21 18.12
CA LEU A 252 8.34 2.53 18.96
C LEU A 252 9.20 3.55 19.69
N PRO A 253 9.72 3.23 20.89
CA PRO A 253 10.68 4.09 21.56
C PRO A 253 11.90 4.27 20.67
N ILE A 254 12.23 5.53 20.38
CA ILE A 254 13.49 5.91 19.71
C ILE A 254 14.45 6.25 20.85
N ASP A 255 15.36 5.34 21.17
CA ASP A 255 16.45 5.69 22.08
C ASP A 255 17.19 6.89 21.48
N PRO A 256 17.48 7.94 22.28
CA PRO A 256 18.41 8.97 21.85
C PRO A 256 19.71 8.26 21.50
N ILE A 257 20.15 8.36 20.25
CA ILE A 257 21.48 7.94 19.89
C ILE A 257 22.41 8.88 20.66
N ASP A 258 23.06 8.39 21.71
CA ASP A 258 24.17 9.09 22.35
C ASP A 258 25.18 9.43 21.25
N GLY A 259 25.34 10.73 21.00
CA GLY A 259 26.18 11.29 19.93
C GLY A 259 27.67 11.16 20.18
#